data_AF-A0A8U0IKG8-F1
#
_entry.id   AF-A0A8U0IKG8-F1
#
_cell.length_a   1.000
_cell.length_b   1.000
_cell.length_c   1.000
_cell.angle_alpha   90.00
_cell.angle_beta   90.00
_cell.angle_gamma   90.00
#
_symmetry.space_group_name_H-M   'P 1'
#
loop_
_entity.id
_entity.type
_entity.pdbx_description
1 polymer ?
#
loop_
_entity_poly.entity_id
_entity_poly.type
_entity_poly.pdbx_seq_one_letter_code
_entity_poly.pdbx_strand_id
1 'polypeptide(L)' 'MTDGCPYLEYRALSEAGRAESRAYCTAADEFVQPMRADICNDRYDLDHETDCEIYREAEGLSEGVEGEGAGGD' A
#
# COMPACT_ATOMS: atom_id res chain seq x y z
N MET A 1 -13.33 12.75 1.89
CA MET A 1 -13.92 11.54 2.49
C MET A 1 -13.71 10.41 1.48
N THR A 2 -12.46 10.07 1.25
CA THR A 2 -12.14 8.79 0.61
C THR A 2 -12.04 7.84 1.79
N ASP A 3 -12.98 6.92 1.92
CA ASP A 3 -13.13 5.98 3.04
C ASP A 3 -12.02 4.90 3.06
N GLY A 4 -10.84 5.21 2.53
CA GLY A 4 -9.69 4.31 2.39
C GLY A 4 -8.75 4.66 1.23
N CYS A 5 -7.62 3.95 1.18
CA CYS A 5 -6.55 4.10 0.21
C CYS A 5 -7.03 3.83 -1.24
N PRO A 6 -6.74 4.74 -2.20
CA PRO A 6 -7.17 4.59 -3.59
C PRO A 6 -6.51 3.42 -4.33
N TYR A 7 -5.43 2.88 -3.77
CA TYR A 7 -4.68 1.77 -4.37
C TYR A 7 -5.14 0.39 -3.89
N LEU A 8 -6.10 0.30 -2.97
CA LEU A 8 -6.59 -0.97 -2.47
C LEU A 8 -7.74 -1.50 -3.32
N GLU A 9 -7.52 -2.66 -3.93
CA GLU A 9 -8.56 -3.44 -4.61
C GLU A 9 -8.71 -4.82 -3.98
N TYR A 10 -9.88 -5.45 -4.14
CA TYR A 10 -10.08 -6.86 -3.82
C TYR A 10 -10.22 -7.67 -5.10
N ARG A 11 -9.21 -8.50 -5.40
CA ARG A 11 -9.16 -9.33 -6.60
C ARG A 11 -9.32 -10.81 -6.24
N ALA A 12 -9.95 -11.57 -7.12
CA ALA A 12 -10.08 -13.00 -6.92
C ALA A 12 -8.70 -13.68 -7.06
N LEU A 13 -8.23 -14.30 -5.99
CA LEU A 13 -7.09 -15.22 -6.06
C LEU A 13 -7.65 -16.62 -6.22
N SER A 14 -7.38 -17.24 -7.37
CA SER A 14 -7.87 -18.59 -7.69
C SER A 14 -6.81 -19.61 -7.32
N GLU A 15 -6.91 -20.18 -6.12
CA GLU A 15 -6.01 -21.24 -5.64
C GLU A 15 -6.77 -22.56 -5.52
N ALA A 16 -6.27 -23.62 -6.17
CA ALA A 16 -6.73 -25.01 -6.02
C ALA A 16 -8.27 -25.22 -5.92
N GLY A 17 -9.05 -24.52 -6.76
CA GLY A 17 -10.50 -24.67 -6.83
C GLY A 17 -11.31 -23.78 -5.88
N ARG A 18 -10.69 -22.81 -5.20
CA ARG A 18 -11.37 -21.75 -4.44
C ARG A 18 -10.99 -20.39 -5.00
N ALA A 19 -12.01 -19.57 -5.27
CA ALA A 19 -11.84 -18.16 -5.61
C ALA A 19 -12.21 -17.34 -4.37
N GLU A 20 -11.21 -16.80 -3.69
CA GLU A 20 -11.40 -15.89 -2.56
C GLU A 20 -10.93 -14.49 -2.97
N SER A 21 -11.71 -13.48 -2.61
CA SER A 21 -11.33 -12.08 -2.81
C SER A 21 -10.22 -11.71 -1.83
N ARG A 22 -9.05 -11.38 -2.35
CA ARG A 22 -7.88 -10.99 -1.55
C ARG A 22 -7.47 -9.56 -1.87
N ALA A 23 -6.97 -8.87 -0.84
CA ALA A 23 -6.47 -7.51 -0.95
C ALA A 23 -5.28 -7.46 -1.92
N TYR A 24 -5.36 -6.55 -2.88
CA TYR A 24 -4.38 -6.30 -3.92
C TYR A 24 -4.06 -4.80 -3.93
N CYS A 25 -2.79 -4.45 -3.84
CA CYS A 25 -2.33 -3.08 -3.90
C CYS A 25 -1.90 -2.77 -5.32
N THR A 26 -2.55 -1.80 -5.97
CA THR A 26 -2.23 -1.41 -7.36
C THR A 26 -0.96 -0.55 -7.44
N ALA A 27 -0.55 0.10 -6.36
CA ALA A 27 0.71 0.85 -6.31
C ALA A 27 1.95 -0.08 -6.27
N ALA A 28 1.86 -1.23 -5.57
CA ALA A 28 2.92 -2.23 -5.52
C ALA A 28 2.73 -3.39 -6.53
N ASP A 29 1.60 -3.40 -7.24
CA ASP A 29 1.18 -4.45 -8.19
C ASP A 29 1.16 -5.88 -7.60
N GLU A 30 0.84 -6.01 -6.31
CA GLU A 30 0.88 -7.30 -5.60
C GLU A 30 -0.27 -7.53 -4.61
N PHE A 31 -0.50 -8.80 -4.26
CA PHE A 31 -1.41 -9.17 -3.19
C PHE A 31 -0.80 -8.87 -1.82
N VAL A 32 -1.44 -8.02 -1.04
CA VAL A 32 -0.95 -7.62 0.28
C VAL A 32 -1.53 -8.49 1.39
N GLN A 33 -0.88 -8.44 2.55
CA GLN A 33 -1.36 -9.12 3.74
C GLN A 33 -2.61 -8.45 4.31
N PRO A 34 -3.49 -9.18 5.03
CA PRO A 34 -4.68 -8.61 5.66
C PRO A 34 -4.40 -7.38 6.52
N MET A 35 -3.31 -7.40 7.30
CA MET A 35 -2.90 -6.27 8.15
C MET A 35 -2.61 -5.01 7.34
N ARG A 36 -2.02 -5.14 6.15
CA ARG A 36 -1.81 -4.00 5.23
C ARG A 36 -3.14 -3.49 4.70
N ALA A 37 -4.06 -4.40 4.39
CA ALA A 37 -5.39 -4.02 3.97
C ALA A 37 -6.14 -3.28 5.09
N ASP A 38 -5.96 -3.63 6.36
CA ASP A 38 -6.57 -2.91 7.48
C ASP A 38 -6.04 -1.46 7.59
N ILE A 39 -4.73 -1.23 7.40
CA ILE A 39 -4.16 0.13 7.29
C ILE A 39 -4.80 0.86 6.10
N CYS A 40 -4.82 0.25 4.92
CA CYS A 40 -5.39 0.86 3.72
C CYS A 40 -6.91 1.13 3.80
N ASN A 41 -7.64 0.47 4.71
CA ASN A 41 -9.06 0.71 4.95
C ASN A 41 -9.30 1.66 6.14
N ASP A 42 -8.26 2.30 6.67
CA ASP A 42 -8.30 3.20 7.83
C ASP A 42 -9.00 2.57 9.06
N ARG A 43 -8.75 1.28 9.29
CA ARG A 43 -9.36 0.55 10.41
C ARG A 43 -8.51 0.67 11.67
N TYR A 44 -9.17 0.54 12.83
CA TYR A 44 -8.50 0.48 14.13
C TYR A 44 -7.65 1.74 14.45
N ASP A 45 -8.14 2.91 14.03
CA ASP A 45 -7.44 4.20 14.17
C ASP A 45 -6.10 4.27 13.40
N LEU A 46 -5.92 3.39 12.40
CA LEU A 46 -4.85 3.49 11.41
C LEU A 46 -5.27 4.42 10.27
N ASP A 47 -4.31 5.01 9.58
CA ASP A 47 -4.54 5.93 8.48
C ASP A 47 -3.56 5.64 7.33
N HIS A 48 -4.08 5.43 6.13
CA HIS A 48 -3.27 5.10 4.97
C HIS A 48 -2.31 6.23 4.55
N GLU A 49 -2.62 7.49 4.85
CA GLU A 49 -1.77 8.63 4.53
C GLU A 49 -0.55 8.70 5.46
N THR A 50 -0.68 8.21 6.71
CA THR A 50 0.42 8.24 7.68
C THR A 50 1.13 6.90 7.88
N ASP A 51 0.38 5.80 7.92
CA ASP A 51 0.85 4.47 8.35
C ASP A 51 1.15 3.52 7.18
N CYS A 52 0.66 3.81 5.96
CA CYS A 52 0.96 2.97 4.79
C CYS A 52 2.18 3.50 4.02
N GLU A 53 3.32 2.85 4.24
CA GLU A 53 4.58 3.12 3.52
C GLU A 53 4.42 3.09 1.99
N ILE A 54 3.66 2.15 1.42
CA ILE A 54 3.44 2.07 -0.05
C ILE A 54 2.66 3.27 -0.57
N TYR A 55 1.59 3.68 0.14
CA TYR A 55 0.81 4.86 -0.27
C TYR A 55 1.69 6.10 -0.22
N ARG A 56 2.45 6.26 0.87
CA ARG A 56 3.34 7.41 1.04
C ARG A 56 4.42 7.47 -0.03
N GLU A 57 5.00 6.34 -0.42
CA GLU A 57 5.95 6.29 -1.54
C GLU A 57 5.28 6.63 -2.87
N ALA A 58 4.08 6.11 -3.12
CA ALA A 58 3.33 6.38 -4.36
C ALA A 58 2.91 7.87 -4.49
N GLU A 59 2.53 8.51 -3.39
CA GLU A 59 2.15 9.93 -3.35
C GLU A 59 3.34 10.89 -3.17
N GLY A 60 4.57 10.38 -2.99
CA GLY A 60 5.74 11.20 -2.70
C GLY A 60 5.70 11.88 -1.33
N LEU A 61 4.99 11.28 -0.36
CA LEU A 61 4.89 11.68 1.04
C LEU A 61 5.96 11.00 1.92
N SER A 62 6.91 10.27 1.33
CA SER A 62 8.10 9.84 2.04
C SER A 62 8.93 11.07 2.39
N GLU A 63 9.27 11.22 3.68
CA GLU A 63 10.08 12.35 4.13
C GLU A 63 11.44 12.26 3.44
N GLY A 64 11.71 13.20 2.54
CA GLY A 64 12.90 13.21 1.72
C GLY A 64 14.16 13.13 2.57
N VAL A 65 14.88 12.02 2.47
CA VAL A 65 16.33 12.10 2.51
C VAL A 65 16.78 12.63 1.16
N GLU A 66 16.81 13.96 1.02
CA GLU A 66 17.65 14.60 0.03
C GLU A 66 19.10 14.28 0.39
N GLY A 67 19.59 13.17 -0.15
CA GLY A 67 21.01 12.80 -0.17
C GLY A 67 21.56 12.95 -1.58
N GLU A 68 21.65 14.18 -2.08
CA GLU A 68 22.71 14.56 -3.03
C GLU A 68 24.06 14.11 -2.43
N GLY A 69 25.05 13.55 -3.12
CA GLY A 69 25.35 13.36 -4.53
C GLY A 69 26.89 13.27 -4.63
N ALA A 70 27.38 12.26 -5.35
CA ALA A 70 28.68 12.11 -6.04
C ALA A 70 29.99 12.77 -5.54
N GLY A 71 31.07 11.96 -5.56
CA GLY A 71 32.45 12.46 -5.69
C GLY A 71 33.49 11.35 -5.57
N GLY A 72 33.72 10.58 -6.64
CA GLY A 72 34.86 9.67 -6.76
C GLY A 72 36.14 10.44 -7.11
N ASP A 73 37.27 9.95 -6.61
CA ASP A 73 38.64 10.36 -6.99
C ASP A 73 39.21 9.39 -8.03
#